data_AF-A0A2J1DZT3-F1
#
_entry.id   AF-A0A2J1DZT3-F1
#
_cell.length_a   1.000
_cell.length_b   1.000
_cell.length_c   1.000
_cell.angle_alpha   90.00
_cell.angle_beta   90.00
_cell.angle_gamma   90.00
#
_symmetry.space_group_name_H-M   'P 1'
#
loop_
_entity.id
_entity.type
_entity.pdbx_description
1 polymer ?
#
loop_
_entity_poly.entity_id
_entity_poly.type
_entity_poly.pdbx_seq_one_letter_code
_entity_poly.pdbx_strand_id
1 'polypeptide(L)'
;MQGKTLATALSLIEDAKALEKAGAFAIVLETMPAELAAIITAGISIPTIGIGAGEECDGQVQVISDMLGMFTDFIPKHTKRYADLNGSITKAVSEYAAEVTKGAFPTLKESFTLDKKVLEELKKCVL
;
A
#
# COMPACT_ATOMS: atom_id res chain seq x y z
N MET A 1 6.29 -6.16 18.52
CA MET A 1 7.76 -5.92 18.40
C MET A 1 8.48 -7.05 19.11
N GLN A 2 9.24 -7.84 18.35
CA GLN A 2 9.93 -9.05 18.78
C GLN A 2 11.37 -8.76 19.23
N GLY A 3 12.06 -9.73 19.85
CA GLY A 3 13.52 -9.65 20.08
C GLY A 3 13.97 -8.66 21.15
N LYS A 4 13.12 -8.31 22.13
CA LYS A 4 13.45 -7.32 23.18
C LYS A 4 14.29 -7.87 24.34
N THR A 5 14.40 -9.20 24.45
CA THR A 5 15.16 -9.85 25.52
C THR A 5 16.25 -10.71 24.91
N LEU A 6 17.31 -10.98 25.66
CA LEU A 6 18.40 -11.85 25.18
C LEU A 6 17.89 -13.20 24.70
N ALA A 7 16.99 -13.85 25.47
CA ALA A 7 16.43 -15.14 25.09
C ALA A 7 15.65 -15.09 23.78
N THR A 8 14.80 -14.07 23.59
CA THR A 8 14.02 -13.92 22.34
C THR A 8 14.89 -13.52 21.16
N ALA A 9 15.91 -12.69 21.37
CA ALA A 9 16.88 -12.32 20.35
C ALA A 9 17.69 -13.54 19.86
N LEU A 10 18.19 -14.36 20.79
CA LEU A 10 18.89 -15.60 20.45
C LEU A 10 17.98 -16.57 19.69
N SER A 11 16.72 -16.72 20.09
CA SER A 11 15.75 -17.55 19.37
C SER A 11 15.58 -17.10 17.92
N LEU A 12 15.42 -15.79 17.67
CA LEU A 12 15.24 -15.26 16.31
C LEU A 12 16.47 -15.45 15.42
N ILE A 13 17.67 -15.36 16.00
CA ILE A 13 18.93 -15.64 15.27
C ILE A 13 18.96 -17.11 14.83
N GLU A 14 18.59 -18.03 15.72
CA GLU A 14 18.56 -19.45 15.38
C GLU A 14 17.44 -19.79 14.39
N ASP A 15 16.29 -19.13 14.48
CA ASP A 15 15.20 -19.26 13.50
C ASP A 15 15.66 -18.83 12.11
N ALA A 16 16.38 -17.70 11.99
CA ALA A 16 16.90 -17.21 10.72
C ALA A 16 17.89 -18.20 10.07
N LYS A 17 18.82 -18.76 10.87
CA LYS A 17 19.76 -19.79 10.41
C LYS A 17 19.04 -21.08 10.02
N ALA A 18 17.99 -21.46 10.75
CA ALA A 18 17.21 -22.66 10.45
C ALA A 18 16.47 -22.51 9.11
N LEU A 19 15.89 -21.34 8.85
CA LEU A 19 15.25 -21.02 7.56
C LEU A 19 16.25 -21.05 6.40
N GLU A 20 17.43 -20.46 6.56
CA GLU A 20 18.51 -20.55 5.58
C GLU A 20 18.90 -21.99 5.30
N LYS A 21 19.16 -22.79 6.35
CA LYS A 21 19.51 -24.21 6.21
C LYS A 21 18.42 -25.03 5.53
N ALA A 22 17.15 -24.64 5.70
CA ALA A 22 16.02 -25.26 5.03
C ALA A 22 15.90 -24.88 3.54
N GLY A 23 16.73 -23.97 3.05
CA GLY A 23 16.76 -23.53 1.65
C GLY A 23 15.90 -22.32 1.35
N ALA A 24 15.53 -21.51 2.37
CA ALA A 24 14.95 -20.20 2.11
C ALA A 24 15.91 -19.37 1.26
N PHE A 25 15.39 -18.66 0.26
CA PHE A 25 16.23 -17.81 -0.60
C PHE A 25 16.36 -16.37 -0.07
N ALA A 26 15.47 -15.96 0.84
CA ALA A 26 15.45 -14.66 1.52
C ALA A 26 14.55 -14.73 2.75
N ILE A 27 14.69 -13.79 3.69
CA ILE A 27 13.89 -13.71 4.92
C ILE A 27 13.38 -12.28 5.14
N VAL A 28 12.11 -12.12 5.50
CA VAL A 28 11.57 -10.83 5.96
C VAL A 28 11.78 -10.68 7.46
N LEU A 29 12.36 -9.56 7.88
CA LEU A 29 12.53 -9.17 9.28
C LEU A 29 11.54 -8.06 9.62
N GLU A 30 10.53 -8.38 10.43
CA GLU A 30 9.41 -7.49 10.74
C GLU A 30 9.40 -7.04 12.21
N THR A 31 9.34 -5.74 12.44
CA THR A 31 9.11 -5.10 13.76
C THR A 31 10.04 -5.60 14.88
N MET A 32 11.35 -5.48 14.69
CA MET A 32 12.38 -5.84 15.67
C MET A 32 13.42 -4.72 15.86
N PRO A 33 14.21 -4.72 16.95
CA PRO A 33 15.31 -3.78 17.13
C PRO A 33 16.27 -3.78 15.93
N ALA A 34 16.71 -2.60 15.50
CA ALA A 34 17.56 -2.45 14.32
C ALA A 34 18.90 -3.16 14.49
N GLU A 35 19.45 -3.13 15.70
CA GLU A 35 20.71 -3.80 16.06
C GLU A 35 20.58 -5.32 15.93
N LEU A 36 19.43 -5.89 16.30
CA LEU A 36 19.18 -7.32 16.14
C LEU A 36 19.06 -7.70 14.66
N ALA A 37 18.35 -6.90 13.87
CA ALA A 37 18.23 -7.14 12.44
C ALA A 37 19.59 -7.05 11.72
N ALA A 38 20.45 -6.12 12.12
CA ALA A 38 21.82 -6.02 11.62
C ALA A 38 22.64 -7.27 11.96
N ILE A 39 22.54 -7.77 13.20
CA ILE A 39 23.20 -9.02 13.64
C ILE A 39 22.71 -10.21 12.82
N ILE A 40 21.40 -10.33 12.58
CA ILE A 40 20.84 -11.42 11.78
C ILE A 40 21.32 -11.32 10.33
N THR A 41 21.26 -10.13 9.74
CA THR A 41 21.67 -9.90 8.34
C THR A 41 23.14 -10.22 8.11
N ALA A 42 24.02 -9.80 9.02
CA ALA A 42 25.44 -10.16 8.95
C ALA A 42 25.71 -11.65 9.25
N GLY A 43 24.76 -12.35 9.86
CA GLY A 43 24.91 -13.71 10.37
C GLY A 43 24.43 -14.83 9.43
N ILE A 44 23.75 -14.49 8.34
CA ILE A 44 23.25 -15.43 7.32
C ILE A 44 23.72 -14.98 5.92
N SER A 45 23.77 -15.89 4.96
CA SER A 45 24.23 -15.63 3.59
C SER A 45 23.12 -15.23 2.62
N ILE A 46 21.86 -15.45 2.98
CA ILE A 46 20.69 -15.10 2.15
C ILE A 46 20.18 -13.69 2.46
N PRO A 47 19.61 -12.97 1.48
CA PRO A 47 19.13 -11.60 1.68
C PRO A 47 18.07 -11.47 2.77
N THR A 48 18.20 -10.43 3.60
CA THR A 48 17.15 -10.00 4.54
C THR A 48 16.37 -8.81 3.98
N ILE A 49 15.05 -8.80 4.21
CA ILE A 49 14.14 -7.73 3.78
C ILE A 49 13.48 -7.12 5.02
N GLY A 50 13.82 -5.88 5.33
CA GLY A 50 13.34 -5.18 6.52
C GLY A 50 11.96 -4.55 6.34
N ILE A 51 11.12 -4.63 7.37
CA ILE A 51 9.95 -3.76 7.56
C ILE A 51 9.86 -3.39 9.05
N GLY A 52 10.26 -2.16 9.35
CA GLY A 52 10.42 -1.74 10.75
C GLY A 52 11.53 -2.50 11.48
N ALA A 53 12.60 -2.86 10.77
CA ALA A 53 13.77 -3.58 11.28
C ALA A 53 15.09 -2.80 11.09
N GLY A 54 15.03 -1.50 10.79
CA GLY A 54 16.22 -0.68 10.54
C GLY A 54 16.74 -0.75 9.11
N GLU A 55 17.81 -0.02 8.84
CA GLU A 55 18.37 0.18 7.50
C GLU A 55 19.40 -0.88 7.08
N GLU A 56 19.92 -1.66 8.04
CA GLU A 56 20.98 -2.65 7.83
C GLU A 56 20.47 -3.99 7.26
N CYS A 57 19.21 -4.08 6.83
CA CYS A 57 18.74 -5.21 6.01
C CYS A 57 19.14 -5.00 4.55
N ASP A 58 19.36 -6.08 3.79
CA ASP A 58 19.78 -6.00 2.38
C ASP A 58 18.74 -5.34 1.46
N GLY A 59 17.47 -5.41 1.86
CA GLY A 59 16.36 -4.75 1.19
C GLY A 59 15.30 -4.27 2.18
N GLN A 60 14.29 -3.59 1.65
CA GLN A 60 13.18 -3.06 2.45
C GLN A 60 11.85 -3.36 1.77
N VAL A 61 10.81 -3.56 2.57
CA VAL A 61 9.43 -3.72 2.10
C VAL A 61 8.49 -2.81 2.90
N GLN A 62 7.45 -2.31 2.24
CA GLN A 62 6.40 -1.50 2.84
C GLN A 62 5.05 -1.88 2.25
N VAL A 63 3.98 -1.64 3.01
CA VAL A 63 2.62 -1.77 2.51
C VAL A 63 2.28 -0.51 1.71
N ILE A 64 1.87 -0.69 0.45
CA ILE A 64 1.62 0.42 -0.48
C ILE A 64 0.54 1.40 0.03
N SER A 65 -0.53 0.90 0.66
CA SER A 65 -1.60 1.75 1.20
C SER A 65 -1.12 2.66 2.33
N ASP A 66 -0.19 2.15 3.15
CA ASP A 66 0.36 2.91 4.28
C ASP A 66 1.33 3.96 3.76
N MET A 67 2.19 3.57 2.81
CA MET A 67 3.14 4.46 2.13
C MET A 67 2.43 5.59 1.38
N LEU A 68 1.30 5.30 0.73
CA LEU A 68 0.53 6.28 -0.04
C LEU A 68 -0.53 7.01 0.79
N GLY A 69 -0.63 6.74 2.09
CA GLY A 69 -1.56 7.44 2.98
C GLY A 69 -3.02 7.23 2.61
N MET A 70 -3.41 6.03 2.17
CA MET A 70 -4.81 5.72 1.80
C MET A 70 -5.74 5.63 3.01
N PHE A 71 -5.21 5.19 4.16
CA PHE A 71 -5.95 5.07 5.42
C PHE A 71 -5.38 6.02 6.45
N THR A 72 -6.25 6.68 7.22
CA THR A 72 -5.89 7.71 8.22
C THR A 72 -5.86 7.20 9.65
N ASP A 73 -6.60 6.14 9.94
CA ASP A 73 -6.93 5.74 11.32
C ASP A 73 -5.74 5.12 12.05
N PHE A 74 -4.82 4.51 11.31
CA PHE A 74 -3.60 3.92 11.84
C PHE A 74 -2.42 4.17 10.89
N ILE A 75 -1.32 4.67 11.44
CA ILE A 75 -0.05 4.82 10.73
C ILE A 75 0.97 3.94 11.46
N PRO A 76 1.44 2.85 10.84
CA PRO A 76 2.49 2.05 11.45
C PRO A 76 3.73 2.92 11.66
N LYS A 77 4.38 2.78 12.84
CA LYS A 77 5.58 3.57 13.20
C LYS A 77 6.71 3.44 12.17
N HIS A 78 6.82 2.30 11.50
CA HIS A 78 7.85 2.02 10.51
C HIS A 78 7.53 2.58 9.11
N THR A 79 6.35 3.15 8.91
CA THR A 79 5.92 3.65 7.60
C THR A 79 6.25 5.13 7.50
N LYS A 80 7.01 5.49 6.47
CA LYS A 80 7.06 6.86 5.95
C LYS A 80 5.96 7.04 4.92
N ARG A 81 5.09 8.03 5.12
CA ARG A 81 4.11 8.43 4.09
C ARG A 81 4.78 9.28 3.03
N TYR A 82 4.53 8.95 1.76
CA TYR A 82 5.01 9.67 0.59
C TYR A 82 3.88 10.43 -0.14
N ALA A 83 2.62 10.10 0.17
CA ALA A 83 1.45 10.79 -0.36
C ALA A 83 0.30 10.81 0.66
N ASP A 84 -0.70 11.67 0.40
CA ASP A 84 -2.01 11.67 1.04
C ASP A 84 -3.08 11.35 0.00
N LEU A 85 -3.18 10.06 -0.33
CA LEU A 85 -4.23 9.60 -1.24
C LEU A 85 -5.61 9.62 -0.61
N ASN A 86 -5.73 9.48 0.72
CA ASN A 86 -7.01 9.62 1.39
C ASN A 86 -7.64 10.98 1.11
N GLY A 87 -6.91 12.07 1.33
CA GLY A 87 -7.37 13.43 1.05
C GLY A 87 -7.67 13.63 -0.44
N SER A 88 -6.80 13.15 -1.32
CA SER A 88 -6.96 13.27 -2.78
C SER A 88 -8.21 12.54 -3.29
N ILE A 89 -8.44 11.30 -2.85
CA ILE A 89 -9.61 10.49 -3.20
C ILE A 89 -10.87 11.12 -2.64
N THR A 90 -10.85 11.51 -1.36
CA THR A 90 -12.02 12.11 -0.68
C THR A 90 -12.46 13.38 -1.40
N LYS A 91 -11.50 14.24 -1.77
CA LYS A 91 -11.77 15.46 -2.54
C LYS A 91 -12.40 15.12 -3.90
N ALA A 92 -11.76 14.25 -4.68
CA ALA A 92 -12.24 13.91 -6.03
C ALA A 92 -13.66 13.31 -6.02
N VAL A 93 -13.93 12.39 -5.10
CA VAL A 93 -15.25 11.75 -4.97
C VAL A 93 -16.30 12.75 -4.50
N SER A 94 -15.94 13.66 -3.60
CA SER A 94 -16.85 14.71 -3.11
C SER A 94 -17.18 15.75 -4.18
N GLU A 95 -16.19 16.15 -4.99
CA GLU A 95 -16.39 17.03 -6.15
C GLU A 95 -17.30 16.38 -7.18
N TYR A 96 -17.03 15.13 -7.55
CA TYR A 96 -17.89 14.34 -8.43
C TYR A 96 -19.33 14.25 -7.91
N ALA A 97 -19.52 13.88 -6.65
CA ALA A 97 -20.85 13.77 -6.05
C ALA A 97 -21.60 15.11 -6.05
N ALA A 98 -20.90 16.21 -5.79
CA ALA A 98 -21.47 17.55 -5.85
C ALA A 98 -21.86 17.96 -7.28
N GLU A 99 -21.04 17.65 -8.28
CA GLU A 99 -21.35 17.94 -9.68
C GLU A 99 -22.55 17.13 -10.18
N VAL A 100 -22.64 15.84 -9.85
CA VAL A 100 -23.80 14.99 -10.18
C VAL A 100 -25.06 15.54 -9.52
N THR A 101 -25.00 15.86 -8.23
CA THR A 101 -26.17 16.35 -7.48
C THR A 101 -26.68 17.69 -8.02
N LYS A 102 -25.77 18.55 -8.51
CA LYS A 102 -26.11 19.85 -9.12
C LYS A 102 -26.48 19.76 -10.59
N GLY A 103 -26.38 18.59 -11.21
CA GLY A 103 -26.55 18.41 -12.67
C GLY A 103 -25.45 19.07 -13.50
N ALA A 104 -24.29 19.37 -12.91
CA ALA A 104 -23.12 19.89 -13.61
C ALA A 104 -22.33 18.79 -14.34
N PHE A 105 -22.49 17.52 -13.91
CA PHE A 105 -21.96 16.34 -14.56
C PHE A 105 -23.07 15.29 -14.78
N PRO A 106 -23.10 14.56 -15.91
CA PRO A 106 -22.22 14.71 -17.08
C PRO A 106 -22.60 15.90 -17.97
N THR A 107 -21.68 16.34 -18.82
CA THR A 107 -21.96 17.32 -19.89
C THR A 107 -22.02 16.64 -21.27
N LEU A 108 -22.19 17.42 -22.34
CA LEU A 108 -22.07 16.92 -23.71
C LEU A 108 -20.68 16.34 -24.03
N LYS A 109 -19.63 16.76 -23.31
CA LYS A 109 -18.27 16.24 -23.50
C LYS A 109 -18.15 14.77 -23.05
N GLU A 110 -18.92 14.38 -22.04
CA GLU A 110 -18.97 13.02 -21.50
C GLU A 110 -20.19 12.24 -22.02
N SER A 111 -20.94 12.80 -22.96
CA SER A 111 -22.16 12.20 -23.52
C SER A 111 -22.02 11.91 -25.01
N PHE A 112 -22.69 10.85 -25.46
CA PHE A 112 -22.83 10.54 -26.89
C PHE A 112 -24.20 10.98 -27.39
N THR A 113 -24.28 11.39 -28.66
CA THR A 113 -25.52 11.89 -29.27
C THR A 113 -26.00 10.96 -30.38
N LEU A 114 -27.32 10.88 -30.55
CA LEU A 114 -27.95 10.22 -31.68
C LEU A 114 -27.81 11.08 -32.95
N ASP A 115 -27.77 10.43 -34.12
CA ASP A 115 -27.97 11.13 -35.37
C ASP A 115 -29.35 11.82 -35.37
N LYS A 116 -29.41 13.02 -35.96
CA LYS A 116 -30.62 13.85 -35.95
C LYS A 116 -31.82 13.15 -36.58
N LYS A 117 -31.63 12.41 -37.67
CA LYS A 117 -32.73 11.72 -38.37
C LYS A 117 -33.31 10.61 -37.49
N VAL A 118 -32.43 9.82 -36.88
CA VAL A 118 -32.84 8.74 -35.97
C VAL A 118 -33.60 9.32 -34.76
N LEU A 119 -33.13 10.45 -34.22
CA LEU A 119 -33.81 11.12 -33.10
C LEU A 119 -35.21 11.61 -33.48
N GLU A 120 -35.40 12.15 -34.68
CA GLU A 120 -36.72 12.60 -35.15
C GLU A 120 -37.70 11.45 -35.36
N GLU A 121 -37.25 10.35 -35.97
CA GLU A 121 -38.07 9.14 -36.14
C GLU A 121 -38.45 8.53 -34.80
N LEU A 122 -37.49 8.41 -33.87
CA LEU A 122 -37.75 7.90 -32.53
C LEU A 122 -38.81 8.74 -31.81
N LYS A 123 -38.71 10.07 -31.85
CA LYS A 123 -39.71 10.94 -31.22
C LYS A 123 -41.13 10.70 -31.73
N LYS A 124 -41.32 10.43 -33.03
CA LYS A 124 -42.64 10.11 -33.60
C LYS A 124 -43.20 8.76 -33.13
N CYS A 125 -42.35 7.84 -32.69
CA CYS A 125 -42.77 6.51 -32.26
C CYS A 125 -43.13 6.43 -30.77
N VAL A 126 -42.56 7.30 -29.91
CA VAL A 126 -42.65 7.15 -28.45
C VAL A 126 -43.31 8.35 -27.74
N LEU A 127 -43.45 9.50 -28.41
CA LEU A 127 -44.14 10.70 -27.89
C LEU A 127 -45.39 11.00 -28.74
#